data_AF-A0A364H0Z3-F1
#
_entry.id   AF-A0A364H0Z3-F1
#
_cell.length_a   1.000
_cell.length_b   1.000
_cell.length_c   1.000
_cell.angle_alpha   90.00
_cell.angle_beta   90.00
_cell.angle_gamma   90.00
#
_symmetry.space_group_name_H-M   'P 1'
#
loop_
_entity.id
_entity.type
_entity.pdbx_description
1 polymer ?
#
loop_
_entity_poly.entity_id
_entity_poly.type
_entity_poly.pdbx_seq_one_letter_code
_entity_poly.pdbx_strand_id
1 'polypeptide(L)'
;MREDIEKYLAETSEATAKAVATGTGLPHLDVTKELNRMLGEAIVEREKRAGGGNEYVYWLARAAQPATPAGDAPPAAIAPQLVSVGLVDDSVDPNVRVIDAARIIADLRADVERLTAERDAAQLKADTWRANAAALEARIDELTLGPVGARAPLFVTVGRYCKPRRHASLEKAQRRGSALVRSEKESEVLVLEPVGRIVRGTQWMPFKRAANQ
;
A
#
# COMPACT_ATOMS: atom_id res chain seq x y z
N MET A 1 16.03 23.81 -17.72
CA MET A 1 15.21 22.64 -17.34
C MET A 1 15.19 22.43 -15.84
N ARG A 2 16.33 22.21 -15.17
CA ARG A 2 16.39 22.12 -13.70
C ARG A 2 15.87 23.38 -13.01
N GLU A 3 16.40 24.55 -13.42
CA GLU A 3 15.98 25.87 -12.90
C GLU A 3 14.49 26.14 -13.09
N ASP A 4 13.91 25.71 -14.22
CA ASP A 4 12.47 25.87 -14.49
C ASP A 4 11.61 25.02 -13.55
N ILE A 5 12.06 23.81 -13.23
CA ILE A 5 11.40 22.91 -12.27
C ILE A 5 11.52 23.47 -10.84
N GLU A 6 12.70 23.96 -10.46
CA GLU A 6 12.91 24.57 -9.13
C GLU A 6 12.04 25.81 -8.94
N LYS A 7 12.00 26.70 -9.94
CA LYS A 7 11.15 27.89 -9.91
C LYS A 7 9.66 27.53 -9.78
N TYR A 8 9.21 26.55 -10.56
CA TYR A 8 7.81 26.10 -10.50
C TYR A 8 7.44 25.48 -9.14
N LEU A 9 8.35 24.69 -8.54
CA LEU A 9 8.14 24.10 -7.22
C LEU A 9 8.25 25.16 -6.09
N ALA A 10 9.08 26.17 -6.24
CA ALA A 10 9.15 27.30 -5.31
C ALA A 10 7.85 28.12 -5.31
N GLU A 11 7.23 28.31 -6.48
CA GLU A 11 5.96 29.04 -6.61
C GLU A 11 4.75 28.21 -6.15
N THR A 12 4.74 26.90 -6.43
CA THR A 12 3.58 26.02 -6.16
C THR A 12 3.67 25.30 -4.81
N SER A 13 4.82 25.37 -4.14
CA SER A 13 5.20 24.62 -2.92
C SER A 13 5.32 23.11 -3.12
N GLU A 14 4.32 22.45 -3.72
CA GLU A 14 4.33 21.02 -4.01
C GLU A 14 3.61 20.72 -5.34
N ALA A 15 4.12 19.79 -6.14
CA ALA A 15 3.48 19.42 -7.41
C ALA A 15 3.82 17.99 -7.84
N THR A 16 2.95 17.39 -8.65
CA THR A 16 3.25 16.11 -9.29
C THR A 16 4.06 16.29 -10.57
N ALA A 17 4.75 15.25 -11.04
CA ALA A 17 5.53 15.31 -12.28
C ALA A 17 4.66 15.68 -13.51
N LYS A 18 3.36 15.36 -13.49
CA LYS A 18 2.41 15.77 -14.53
C LYS A 18 2.08 17.26 -14.44
N ALA A 19 1.84 17.77 -13.24
CA ALA A 19 1.58 19.19 -13.00
C ALA A 19 2.80 20.05 -13.38
N VAL A 20 4.01 19.63 -12.98
CA VAL A 20 5.27 20.31 -13.35
C VAL A 20 5.46 20.33 -14.87
N ALA A 21 5.27 19.20 -15.56
CA ALA A 21 5.38 19.15 -17.02
C ALA A 21 4.37 20.07 -17.72
N THR A 22 3.15 20.15 -17.19
CA THR A 22 2.10 21.01 -17.73
C THR A 22 2.40 22.50 -17.48
N GLY A 23 2.88 22.84 -16.28
CA GLY A 23 3.17 24.22 -15.88
C GLY A 23 4.45 24.80 -16.49
N THR A 24 5.43 23.95 -16.81
CA THR A 24 6.70 24.36 -17.44
C THR A 24 6.69 24.21 -18.97
N GLY A 25 5.70 23.52 -19.54
CA GLY A 25 5.65 23.21 -20.98
C GLY A 25 6.69 22.19 -21.44
N LEU A 26 7.36 21.50 -20.51
CA LEU A 26 8.42 20.54 -20.80
C LEU A 26 7.86 19.11 -21.01
N PRO A 27 8.56 18.26 -21.80
CA PRO A 27 8.14 16.87 -21.97
C PRO A 27 8.13 16.10 -20.64
N HIS A 28 7.01 15.42 -20.35
CA HIS A 28 6.80 14.74 -19.07
C HIS A 28 7.87 13.68 -18.73
N LEU A 29 8.39 12.96 -19.74
CA LEU A 29 9.45 11.97 -19.54
C LEU A 29 10.76 12.62 -19.09
N ASP A 30 11.08 13.79 -19.61
CA ASP A 30 12.30 14.50 -19.27
C ASP A 30 12.19 15.13 -17.88
N VAL A 31 11.03 15.71 -17.56
CA VAL A 31 10.71 16.19 -16.20
C VAL A 31 10.85 15.07 -15.17
N THR A 32 10.34 13.87 -15.48
CA THR A 32 10.45 12.72 -14.56
C THR A 32 11.89 12.26 -14.37
N LYS A 33 12.71 12.26 -15.43
CA LYS A 33 14.14 11.91 -15.32
C LYS A 33 14.89 12.93 -14.48
N GLU A 34 14.63 14.21 -14.69
CA GLU A 34 15.31 15.28 -13.95
C GLU A 34 14.87 15.32 -12.48
N LEU A 35 13.59 15.12 -12.17
CA LEU A 35 13.12 15.01 -10.79
C LEU A 35 13.78 13.83 -10.04
N ASN A 36 13.97 12.68 -10.70
CA ASN A 36 14.70 11.56 -10.08
C ASN A 36 16.20 11.85 -9.91
N ARG A 37 16.81 12.66 -10.79
CA ARG A 37 18.19 13.12 -10.64
C ARG A 37 18.31 14.10 -9.47
N MET A 38 17.42 15.09 -9.39
CA MET A 38 17.35 16.06 -8.30
C MET A 38 17.07 15.40 -6.95
N LEU A 39 16.27 14.32 -6.92
CA LEU A 39 16.07 13.50 -5.72
C LEU A 39 17.37 12.81 -5.29
N GLY A 40 18.16 12.29 -6.24
CA GLY A 40 19.47 11.72 -5.96
C GLY A 40 20.50 12.75 -5.47
N GLU A 41 20.34 14.01 -5.86
CA GLU A 41 21.15 15.15 -5.41
C GLU A 41 20.60 15.81 -4.13
N ALA A 42 19.54 15.27 -3.53
CA ALA A 42 18.85 15.82 -2.35
C ALA A 42 18.34 17.27 -2.52
N ILE A 43 18.04 17.69 -3.76
CA ILE A 43 17.47 19.00 -4.09
C ILE A 43 15.94 18.99 -3.95
N VAL A 44 15.31 17.83 -4.20
CA VAL A 44 13.86 17.64 -4.07
C VAL A 44 13.56 16.43 -3.21
N GLU A 45 12.45 16.49 -2.48
CA GLU A 45 11.88 15.38 -1.74
C GLU A 45 10.61 14.90 -2.45
N ARG A 46 10.19 13.67 -2.13
CA ARG A 46 8.94 13.13 -2.66
C ARG A 46 8.18 12.30 -1.63
N GLU A 47 6.86 12.33 -1.72
CA GLU A 47 5.97 11.45 -0.98
C GLU A 47 4.86 10.89 -1.86
N LYS A 48 4.42 9.69 -1.52
CA LYS A 48 3.26 9.06 -2.12
C LYS A 48 2.02 9.42 -1.29
N ARG A 49 1.19 10.35 -1.78
CA ARG A 49 -0.01 10.79 -1.06
C ARG A 49 -1.07 9.70 -1.04
N ALA A 50 -1.60 9.39 0.14
CA ALA A 50 -2.70 8.44 0.30
C ALA A 50 -3.96 8.95 -0.42
N GLY A 51 -4.56 8.12 -1.27
CA GLY A 51 -5.76 8.47 -2.05
C GLY A 51 -5.52 9.09 -3.44
N GLY A 52 -4.26 9.39 -3.80
CA GLY A 52 -3.89 10.02 -5.08
C GLY A 52 -3.33 9.06 -6.15
N GLY A 53 -3.63 7.77 -6.08
CA GLY A 53 -3.11 6.77 -7.04
C GLY A 53 -1.63 6.42 -6.85
N ASN A 54 -0.93 6.04 -7.94
CA ASN A 54 0.50 5.67 -7.92
C ASN A 54 1.44 6.85 -8.23
N GLU A 55 0.96 8.09 -8.04
CA GLU A 55 1.71 9.31 -8.35
C GLU A 55 2.46 9.84 -7.13
N TYR A 56 3.67 10.35 -7.36
CA TYR A 56 4.47 11.02 -6.33
C TYR A 56 4.25 12.53 -6.42
N VAL A 57 4.15 13.17 -5.26
CA VAL A 57 4.21 14.62 -5.10
C VAL A 57 5.65 14.99 -4.77
N TYR A 58 6.17 16.02 -5.43
CA TYR A 58 7.53 16.53 -5.26
C TYR A 58 7.50 17.95 -4.68
N TRP A 59 8.48 18.27 -3.84
CA TRP A 59 8.73 19.62 -3.32
C TRP A 59 10.23 19.86 -3.18
N LEU A 60 10.65 21.12 -3.10
CA LEU A 60 12.05 21.46 -2.87
C LEU A 60 12.46 20.98 -1.47
N ALA A 61 13.57 20.23 -1.41
CA ALA A 61 14.15 19.80 -0.15
C ALA A 61 14.49 21.04 0.66
N ARG A 62 14.16 21.02 1.96
CA ARG A 62 14.46 22.15 2.83
C ARG A 62 15.97 22.16 3.06
N ALA A 63 16.73 22.84 2.18
CA ALA A 63 18.11 23.19 2.46
C ALA A 63 18.12 23.85 3.83
N ALA A 64 18.98 23.37 4.73
CA ALA A 64 19.08 23.83 6.11
C ALA A 64 19.03 25.36 6.14
N GLN A 65 17.86 25.88 6.50
CA GLN A 65 17.65 27.29 6.73
C GLN A 65 18.61 27.62 7.88
N PRO A 66 19.56 28.56 7.71
CA PRO A 66 20.44 28.92 8.82
C PRO A 66 19.53 29.31 9.98
N ALA A 67 19.70 28.60 11.09
CA ALA A 67 18.95 28.83 12.31
C ALA A 67 19.04 30.31 12.64
N THR A 68 17.89 31.00 12.65
CA THR A 68 17.76 32.30 13.29
C THR A 68 18.25 32.13 14.73
N PRO A 69 19.20 32.94 15.21
CA PRO A 69 19.81 32.71 16.52
C PRO A 69 18.76 32.82 17.61
N ALA A 70 18.84 31.86 18.53
CA ALA A 70 18.07 31.80 19.76
C ALA A 70 18.28 33.09 20.58
N GLY A 71 17.18 33.80 20.83
CA GLY A 71 17.06 34.75 21.92
C GLY A 71 16.70 34.01 23.19
N ASP A 72 17.48 34.28 24.23
CA ASP A 72 17.46 33.71 25.58
C ASP A 72 16.08 33.70 26.28
N ALA A 73 15.82 32.57 26.96
CA ALA A 73 15.05 32.36 28.19
C ALA A 73 13.53 32.72 28.29
N PRO A 74 12.76 31.97 29.12
CA PRO A 74 11.32 31.75 28.92
C PRO A 74 10.43 32.65 29.79
N PRO A 75 9.25 33.10 29.30
CA PRO A 75 8.15 33.48 30.17
C PRO A 75 7.14 32.33 30.30
N ALA A 76 6.68 32.18 31.54
CA ALA A 76 5.76 31.20 32.05
C ALA A 76 4.44 31.06 31.25
N ALA A 77 3.84 29.89 31.41
CA ALA A 77 2.53 29.49 30.90
C ALA A 77 1.47 30.60 31.03
N ILE A 78 0.99 31.10 29.89
CA ILE A 78 -0.21 31.94 29.81
C ILE A 78 -1.39 31.01 29.53
N ALA A 79 -2.23 30.81 30.53
CA ALA A 79 -3.55 30.21 30.35
C ALA A 79 -4.38 31.07 29.38
N PRO A 80 -5.20 30.47 28.49
CA PRO A 80 -6.00 31.24 27.54
C PRO A 80 -7.03 32.10 28.30
N GLN A 81 -6.84 33.42 28.25
CA GLN A 81 -7.84 34.37 28.72
C GLN A 81 -9.00 34.40 27.71
N LEU A 82 -10.21 34.13 28.19
CA LEU A 82 -11.44 34.36 27.44
C LEU A 82 -11.60 35.87 27.23
N VAL A 83 -11.31 36.34 26.01
CA VAL A 83 -11.60 37.70 25.61
C VAL A 83 -13.11 37.83 25.44
N SER A 84 -13.74 38.52 26.39
CA SER A 84 -15.14 38.94 26.27
C SER A 84 -15.20 39.98 25.14
N VAL A 85 -15.74 39.57 23.98
CA VAL A 85 -15.98 40.46 22.85
C VAL A 85 -17.05 41.47 23.28
N GLY A 86 -16.64 42.72 23.42
CA GLY A 86 -17.54 43.85 23.65
C GLY A 86 -18.52 43.98 22.50
N LEU A 87 -19.76 44.34 22.85
CA LEU A 87 -20.87 44.65 21.96
C LEU A 87 -20.41 45.65 20.88
N VAL A 88 -20.29 45.18 19.64
CA VAL A 88 -20.17 46.05 18.46
C VAL A 88 -21.58 46.21 17.92
N ASP A 89 -22.25 47.27 18.38
CA ASP A 89 -23.44 47.80 17.72
C ASP A 89 -22.94 48.60 16.51
N ASP A 90 -22.99 47.98 15.32
CA ASP A 90 -23.45 48.64 14.09
C ASP A 90 -23.29 47.72 12.87
N SER A 91 -24.44 47.45 12.23
CA SER A 91 -24.61 47.01 10.84
C SER A 91 -24.04 45.64 10.45
N VAL A 92 -24.70 44.56 10.90
CA VAL A 92 -24.62 43.26 10.21
C VAL A 92 -25.62 43.27 9.05
N ASP A 93 -25.10 43.10 7.84
CA ASP A 93 -25.86 42.91 6.60
C ASP A 93 -26.97 41.86 6.83
N PRO A 94 -28.27 42.13 6.56
CA PRO A 94 -29.38 41.21 6.87
C PRO A 94 -29.34 39.91 6.07
N ASN A 95 -28.39 39.77 5.15
CA ASN A 95 -28.17 38.59 4.33
C ASN A 95 -27.09 37.63 4.89
N VAL A 96 -26.52 37.92 6.07
CA VAL A 96 -25.70 36.94 6.78
C VAL A 96 -26.61 35.82 7.27
N ARG A 97 -26.69 34.74 6.47
CA ARG A 97 -27.34 33.50 6.89
C ARG A 97 -26.73 33.08 8.21
N VAL A 98 -27.53 33.10 9.27
CA VAL A 98 -27.14 32.58 10.58
C VAL A 98 -26.74 31.12 10.37
N ILE A 99 -25.44 30.87 10.43
CA ILE A 99 -24.89 29.53 10.35
C ILE A 99 -25.30 28.84 11.64
N ASP A 100 -26.21 27.87 11.53
CA ASP A 100 -26.61 27.04 12.66
C ASP A 100 -25.46 26.09 13.03
N ALA A 101 -24.53 26.62 13.82
CA ALA A 101 -23.34 25.91 14.27
C ALA A 101 -23.70 24.63 15.05
N ALA A 102 -24.83 24.63 15.78
CA ALA A 102 -25.27 23.46 16.53
C ALA A 102 -25.66 22.31 15.59
N ARG A 103 -26.38 22.62 14.51
CA ARG A 103 -26.72 21.64 13.47
C ARG A 103 -25.47 21.12 12.74
N ILE A 104 -24.55 21.99 12.36
CA ILE A 104 -23.29 21.58 11.71
C ILE A 104 -22.47 20.67 12.63
N ILE A 105 -22.38 21.00 13.92
CA ILE A 105 -21.67 20.16 14.90
C ILE A 105 -22.35 18.80 15.05
N ALA A 106 -23.69 18.74 15.05
CA ALA A 106 -24.43 17.48 15.11
C ALA A 106 -24.20 16.62 13.87
N ASP A 107 -24.29 17.21 12.68
CA ASP A 107 -24.06 16.53 11.40
C ASP A 107 -22.62 16.00 11.30
N LEU A 108 -21.63 16.82 11.69
CA LEU A 108 -20.22 16.40 11.72
C LEU A 108 -19.96 15.25 12.71
N ARG A 109 -20.64 15.23 13.87
CA ARG A 109 -20.53 14.12 14.83
C ARG A 109 -21.11 12.84 14.26
N ALA A 110 -22.28 12.91 13.62
CA ALA A 110 -22.88 11.76 12.94
C ALA A 110 -21.98 11.22 11.81
N ASP A 111 -21.34 12.12 11.06
CA ASP A 111 -20.38 11.76 10.02
C ASP A 111 -19.13 11.09 10.59
N VAL A 112 -18.58 11.61 11.69
CA VAL A 112 -17.43 11.00 12.38
C VAL A 112 -17.77 9.60 12.89
N GLU A 113 -18.95 9.39 13.46
CA GLU A 113 -19.42 8.08 13.91
C GLU A 113 -19.54 7.10 12.75
N ARG A 114 -20.18 7.51 11.65
CA ARG A 114 -20.31 6.69 10.43
C ARG A 114 -18.95 6.33 9.84
N LEU A 115 -18.08 7.32 9.64
CA LEU A 115 -16.74 7.10 9.06
C LEU A 115 -15.88 6.21 9.95
N THR A 116 -16.04 6.30 11.28
CA THR A 116 -15.35 5.42 12.22
C THR A 116 -15.82 3.98 12.06
N ALA A 117 -17.14 3.74 11.99
CA ALA A 117 -17.69 2.41 11.76
C ALA A 117 -17.24 1.81 10.41
N GLU A 118 -17.22 2.61 9.35
CA GLU A 118 -16.76 2.18 8.02
C GLU A 118 -15.26 1.83 8.04
N ARG A 119 -14.44 2.64 8.69
CA ARG A 119 -13.00 2.40 8.84
C ARG A 119 -12.73 1.12 9.63
N ASP A 120 -13.45 0.88 10.72
CA ASP A 120 -13.29 -0.32 11.53
C ASP A 120 -13.70 -1.59 10.76
N ALA A 121 -14.79 -1.52 9.99
CA ALA A 121 -15.21 -2.61 9.10
C ALA A 121 -14.19 -2.88 7.99
N ALA A 122 -13.60 -1.84 7.40
CA ALA A 122 -12.56 -1.97 6.39
C ALA A 122 -11.27 -2.58 6.97
N GLN A 123 -10.89 -2.16 8.18
CA GLN A 123 -9.72 -2.69 8.88
C GLN A 123 -9.89 -4.18 9.19
N LEU A 124 -11.06 -4.60 9.69
CA LEU A 124 -11.36 -6.00 9.95
C LEU A 124 -11.25 -6.87 8.68
N LYS A 125 -11.74 -6.37 7.54
CA LYS A 125 -11.60 -7.06 6.24
C LYS A 125 -10.14 -7.15 5.82
N ALA A 126 -9.38 -6.08 5.96
CA ALA A 126 -7.96 -6.06 5.63
C ALA A 126 -7.17 -7.07 6.48
N ASP A 127 -7.45 -7.14 7.79
CA ASP A 127 -6.82 -8.12 8.69
C ASP A 127 -7.19 -9.56 8.33
N THR A 128 -8.45 -9.79 7.98
CA THR A 128 -8.91 -11.10 7.48
C THR A 128 -8.16 -11.49 6.20
N TRP A 129 -8.00 -10.55 5.25
CA TRP A 129 -7.28 -10.82 4.01
C TRP A 129 -5.78 -11.05 4.24
N ARG A 130 -5.15 -10.31 5.16
CA ARG A 130 -3.75 -10.54 5.56
C ARG A 130 -3.58 -11.92 6.18
N ALA A 131 -4.48 -12.33 7.08
CA ALA A 131 -4.45 -13.65 7.69
C ALA A 131 -4.63 -14.77 6.64
N ASN A 132 -5.57 -14.61 5.72
CA ASN A 132 -5.78 -15.56 4.63
C ASN A 132 -4.57 -15.65 3.70
N ALA A 133 -3.94 -14.52 3.36
CA ALA A 133 -2.74 -14.49 2.54
C ALA A 133 -1.58 -15.22 3.24
N ALA A 134 -1.34 -14.95 4.52
CA ALA A 134 -0.30 -15.65 5.30
C ALA A 134 -0.56 -17.16 5.38
N ALA A 135 -1.82 -17.57 5.56
CA ALA A 135 -2.19 -18.99 5.56
C ALA A 135 -1.98 -19.65 4.19
N LEU A 136 -2.26 -18.95 3.09
CA LEU A 136 -1.99 -19.42 1.74
C LEU A 136 -0.48 -19.51 1.47
N GLU A 137 0.31 -18.52 1.88
CA GLU A 137 1.76 -18.53 1.74
C GLU A 137 2.37 -19.69 2.52
N ALA A 138 2.00 -19.89 3.79
CA ALA A 138 2.47 -21.03 4.59
C ALA A 138 2.11 -22.37 3.94
N ARG A 139 0.91 -22.48 3.34
CA ARG A 139 0.48 -23.69 2.63
C ARG A 139 1.22 -23.89 1.31
N ILE A 140 1.57 -22.82 0.60
CA ILE A 140 2.41 -22.87 -0.59
C ILE A 140 3.82 -23.33 -0.19
N ASP A 141 4.41 -22.80 0.87
CA ASP A 141 5.71 -23.22 1.36
C ASP A 141 5.69 -24.68 1.79
N GLU A 142 4.64 -25.09 2.53
CA GLU A 142 4.41 -26.49 2.86
C GLU A 142 4.36 -27.34 1.59
N LEU A 143 3.68 -26.90 0.52
CA LEU A 143 3.49 -27.64 -0.74
C LEU A 143 4.66 -27.54 -1.72
N THR A 144 5.54 -26.56 -1.61
CA THR A 144 6.67 -26.34 -2.54
C THR A 144 8.03 -26.73 -1.95
N LEU A 145 8.27 -26.49 -0.67
CA LEU A 145 9.59 -26.67 -0.05
C LEU A 145 9.77 -28.06 0.54
N GLY A 146 8.75 -28.55 1.26
CA GLY A 146 8.91 -29.76 2.06
C GLY A 146 9.95 -29.60 3.16
N PRO A 147 10.24 -30.66 3.94
CA PRO A 147 11.30 -30.60 4.94
C PRO A 147 12.63 -30.24 4.25
N VAL A 148 13.43 -29.37 4.88
CA VAL A 148 14.76 -29.00 4.38
C VAL A 148 15.58 -30.28 4.17
N GLY A 149 15.99 -30.56 2.93
CA GLY A 149 16.73 -31.77 2.56
C GLY A 149 15.89 -32.95 2.05
N ALA A 150 14.56 -32.86 2.04
CA ALA A 150 13.72 -33.85 1.40
C ALA A 150 13.90 -33.77 -0.14
N ARG A 151 14.30 -34.87 -0.78
CA ARG A 151 14.14 -35.06 -2.23
C ARG A 151 12.69 -34.71 -2.56
N ALA A 152 12.48 -33.64 -3.34
CA ALA A 152 11.15 -33.09 -3.52
C ALA A 152 10.18 -34.19 -4.00
N PRO A 153 8.96 -34.28 -3.44
CA PRO A 153 7.98 -35.24 -3.90
C PRO A 153 7.63 -34.96 -5.37
N LEU A 154 7.74 -35.99 -6.20
CA LEU A 154 7.57 -35.92 -7.65
C LEU A 154 6.13 -35.63 -8.08
N PHE A 155 5.13 -35.84 -7.22
CA PHE A 155 3.73 -35.71 -7.62
C PHE A 155 2.85 -35.11 -6.51
N VAL A 156 1.88 -34.28 -6.92
CA VAL A 156 0.89 -33.66 -6.03
C VAL A 156 -0.51 -34.01 -6.54
N THR A 157 -1.38 -34.45 -5.64
CA THR A 157 -2.81 -34.66 -5.91
C THR A 157 -3.61 -33.48 -5.42
N VAL A 158 -4.43 -32.87 -6.28
CA VAL A 158 -5.28 -31.70 -5.97
C VAL A 158 -6.72 -32.05 -6.32
N GLY A 159 -7.65 -31.90 -5.37
CA GLY A 159 -9.09 -32.05 -5.60
C GLY A 159 -9.84 -30.78 -5.21
N ARG A 160 -11.15 -30.74 -5.45
CA ARG A 160 -11.99 -29.57 -5.22
C ARG A 160 -12.24 -29.34 -3.72
N TYR A 161 -12.42 -30.41 -2.96
CA TYR A 161 -12.80 -30.37 -1.55
C TYR A 161 -11.74 -30.98 -0.62
N CYS A 162 -10.86 -31.83 -1.16
CA CYS A 162 -9.84 -32.52 -0.43
C CYS A 162 -8.55 -31.70 -0.37
N LYS A 163 -7.83 -31.85 0.74
CA LYS A 163 -6.54 -31.20 0.90
C LYS A 163 -5.56 -31.77 -0.15
N PRO A 164 -4.76 -30.92 -0.83
CA PRO A 164 -3.70 -31.39 -1.69
C PRO A 164 -2.73 -32.28 -0.91
N ARG A 165 -2.22 -33.32 -1.55
CA ARG A 165 -1.27 -34.25 -0.91
C ARG A 165 -0.14 -34.61 -1.85
N ARG A 166 1.07 -34.64 -1.30
CA ARG A 166 2.31 -35.02 -1.96
C ARG A 166 2.55 -36.51 -1.94
N HIS A 167 3.20 -37.00 -2.99
CA HIS A 167 3.52 -38.40 -3.18
C HIS A 167 4.95 -38.55 -3.71
N ALA A 168 5.62 -39.60 -3.24
CA ALA A 168 6.98 -39.93 -3.68
C ALA A 168 7.01 -40.59 -5.08
N SER A 169 5.87 -40.98 -5.65
CA SER A 169 5.77 -41.74 -6.90
C SER A 169 4.39 -41.54 -7.55
N LEU A 170 4.32 -41.64 -8.88
CA LEU A 170 3.09 -41.48 -9.65
C LEU A 170 2.00 -42.47 -9.22
N GLU A 171 2.36 -43.73 -9.01
CA GLU A 171 1.42 -44.79 -8.61
C GLU A 171 0.69 -44.47 -7.30
N LYS A 172 1.41 -43.92 -6.30
CA LYS A 172 0.82 -43.49 -5.02
C LYS A 172 -0.14 -42.32 -5.21
N ALA A 173 0.22 -41.39 -6.10
CA ALA A 173 -0.62 -40.26 -6.45
C ALA A 173 -1.92 -40.72 -7.15
N GLN A 174 -1.79 -41.57 -8.16
CA GLN A 174 -2.91 -42.18 -8.87
C GLN A 174 -3.81 -42.98 -7.92
N ARG A 175 -3.23 -43.83 -7.06
CA ARG A 175 -4.00 -44.61 -6.08
C ARG A 175 -4.85 -43.73 -5.17
N ARG A 176 -4.30 -42.61 -4.69
CA ARG A 176 -5.08 -41.64 -3.91
C ARG A 176 -6.17 -40.97 -4.75
N GLY A 177 -5.84 -40.51 -5.95
CA GLY A 177 -6.80 -39.88 -6.84
C GLY A 177 -7.99 -40.78 -7.13
N SER A 178 -7.73 -42.03 -7.51
CA SER A 178 -8.76 -43.04 -7.73
C SER A 178 -9.59 -43.32 -6.47
N ALA A 179 -8.96 -43.37 -5.29
CA ALA A 179 -9.69 -43.59 -4.04
C ALA A 179 -10.64 -42.43 -3.71
N LEU A 180 -10.22 -41.17 -3.94
CA LEU A 180 -11.05 -40.00 -3.68
C LEU A 180 -12.27 -39.96 -4.60
N VAL A 181 -12.07 -40.19 -5.89
CA VAL A 181 -13.16 -40.24 -6.89
C VAL A 181 -14.12 -41.39 -6.61
N ARG A 182 -13.60 -42.59 -6.33
CA ARG A 182 -14.44 -43.77 -6.00
C ARG A 182 -15.24 -43.59 -4.71
N SER A 183 -14.74 -42.79 -3.77
CA SER A 183 -15.45 -42.50 -2.51
C SER A 183 -16.47 -41.36 -2.62
N GLU A 184 -16.73 -40.84 -3.83
CA GLU A 184 -17.59 -39.68 -4.11
C GLU A 184 -17.21 -38.40 -3.34
N LYS A 185 -16.04 -38.37 -2.71
CA LYS A 185 -15.48 -37.18 -2.04
C LYS A 185 -15.05 -36.12 -3.04
N GLU A 186 -14.77 -36.53 -4.27
CA GLU A 186 -14.32 -35.68 -5.36
C GLU A 186 -14.96 -36.14 -6.66
N SER A 187 -15.38 -35.18 -7.49
CA SER A 187 -15.76 -35.46 -8.89
C SER A 187 -14.52 -35.61 -9.79
N GLU A 188 -13.41 -34.97 -9.41
CA GLU A 188 -12.19 -34.93 -10.20
C GLU A 188 -10.99 -34.73 -9.26
N VAL A 189 -9.87 -35.40 -9.56
CA VAL A 189 -8.59 -35.20 -8.88
C VAL A 189 -7.48 -35.07 -9.89
N LEU A 190 -6.77 -33.94 -9.86
CA LEU A 190 -5.60 -33.69 -10.70
C LEU A 190 -4.35 -34.29 -10.06
N VAL A 191 -3.57 -35.03 -10.85
CA VAL A 191 -2.25 -35.52 -10.46
C VAL A 191 -1.20 -34.72 -11.22
N LEU A 192 -0.49 -33.85 -10.51
CA LEU A 192 0.44 -32.87 -11.08
C LEU A 192 1.88 -33.28 -10.79
N GLU A 193 2.75 -33.17 -11.80
CA GLU A 193 4.20 -33.25 -11.65
C GLU A 193 4.79 -31.82 -11.64
N PRO A 194 5.60 -31.45 -10.64
CA PRO A 194 6.26 -30.15 -10.61
C PRO A 194 7.39 -30.07 -11.65
N VAL A 195 7.27 -29.15 -12.60
CA VAL A 195 8.23 -28.96 -13.71
C VAL A 195 9.35 -27.97 -13.40
N GLY A 196 9.22 -27.18 -12.34
CA GLY A 196 10.20 -26.17 -11.93
C GLY A 196 9.75 -25.40 -10.69
N ARG A 197 10.62 -24.53 -10.20
CA ARG A 197 10.38 -23.69 -9.02
C ARG A 197 10.84 -22.26 -9.30
N ILE A 198 10.08 -21.29 -8.82
CA ILE A 198 10.45 -19.87 -8.77
C ILE A 198 10.10 -19.32 -7.39
N VAL A 199 11.01 -18.55 -6.79
CA VAL A 199 10.84 -17.87 -5.49
C VAL A 199 10.97 -16.37 -5.72
N ARG A 200 10.31 -15.54 -4.91
CA ARG A 200 10.44 -14.08 -5.01
C ARG A 200 11.92 -13.67 -5.00
N GLY A 201 12.33 -12.84 -5.96
CA GLY A 201 13.73 -12.41 -6.12
C GLY A 201 14.66 -13.45 -6.75
N THR A 202 14.12 -14.58 -7.24
CA THR A 202 14.90 -15.63 -7.92
C THR A 202 14.35 -15.90 -9.32
N GLN A 203 15.19 -16.42 -10.21
CA GLN A 203 14.80 -16.85 -11.55
C GLN A 203 14.13 -18.23 -11.53
N TRP A 204 13.41 -18.56 -12.61
CA TRP A 204 12.85 -19.90 -12.80
C TRP A 204 13.95 -20.96 -12.85
N MET A 205 13.83 -21.98 -12.00
CA MET A 205 14.74 -23.12 -11.98
C MET A 205 13.98 -24.39 -12.39
N PRO A 206 14.29 -25.00 -13.56
CA PRO A 206 13.62 -26.22 -14.00
C PRO A 206 14.00 -27.40 -13.09
N PHE A 207 13.04 -28.30 -12.86
CA PHE A 207 13.31 -29.52 -12.12
C PHE A 207 14.09 -30.48 -13.04
N LYS A 208 15.38 -30.73 -12.74
CA LYS A 208 16.18 -31.70 -13.50
C LYS A 208 15.69 -33.11 -13.16
N ARG A 209 14.99 -33.76 -14.10
CA ARG A 209 14.77 -35.21 -14.01
C ARG A 209 16.13 -35.90 -14.07
N ALA A 210 16.41 -36.77 -13.11
CA ALA A 210 17.46 -37.76 -13.30
C ALA A 210 16.99 -38.64 -14.46
N ALA A 211 17.67 -38.57 -15.60
CA ALA A 211 17.46 -39.52 -16.67
C ALA A 211 17.89 -40.89 -16.14
N ASN A 212 16.94 -41.80 -15.97
CA ASN A 212 17.28 -43.21 -15.78
C ASN A 212 17.92 -43.69 -17.08
N GLN A 213 19.24 -43.92 -17.05
CA GLN A 213 19.92 -44.86 -17.96
C GLN A 213 19.77 -46.26 -17.37
#